data_AF-A0AAD8IAP6-F1
#
_entry.id   AF-A0AAD8IAP6-F1
#
_cell.length_a   1.000
_cell.length_b   1.000
_cell.length_c   1.000
_cell.angle_alpha   90.00
_cell.angle_beta   90.00
_cell.angle_gamma   90.00
#
_symmetry.space_group_name_H-M   'P 1'
#
loop_
_entity.id
_entity.type
_entity.pdbx_description
1 polymer ?
#
loop_
_entity_poly.entity_id
_entity_poly.type
_entity_poly.pdbx_seq_one_letter_code
_entity_poly.pdbx_strand_id
1 'polypeptide(L)'
;MACVSNPLPQPAERSRNWLELPADLTSSILVRLGAVEVLMSARKVCKTWRQICSAPEMWRVIKIRHLDYEKSPKILKRVVTKAVDLSCGQLVDLDLQIWGHPYNLLRYVFDRSSQLRRLCLFSSTNITSEWLSEMLEGLPLLEELHLDCSFHFKKAIEIAAQHMTGLCHLEICGRNKMTSDGLLAIVENCPHLESLEVWHGAANVGPDLVRRLYQQIKDLKLSYDFMVYGDDFMWDSDEDILNEDDLCEQSDFYTDDETDDLDSSDVDDFSGLSDTRTGSDDYDDYGDNEDDDSDRDSD
;
A
#
# COMPACT_ATOMS: atom_id res chain seq x y z
N MET A 1 49.46 12.68 -59.11
CA MET A 1 47.99 12.71 -58.97
C MET A 1 47.64 12.03 -57.66
N ALA A 2 46.84 12.68 -56.80
CA ALA A 2 46.33 12.07 -55.57
C ALA A 2 44.83 11.86 -55.72
N CYS A 3 44.35 10.64 -55.47
CA CYS A 3 42.91 10.36 -55.44
C CYS A 3 42.40 10.67 -54.03
N VAL A 4 41.68 11.78 -53.87
CA VAL A 4 41.01 12.11 -52.62
C VAL A 4 39.72 11.30 -52.54
N SER A 5 39.78 10.15 -51.89
CA SER A 5 38.61 9.32 -51.59
C SER A 5 37.71 10.05 -50.59
N ASN A 6 36.66 10.71 -51.09
CA ASN A 6 35.68 11.37 -50.23
C ASN A 6 34.90 10.31 -49.43
N PRO A 7 34.82 10.40 -48.09
CA PRO A 7 34.10 9.40 -47.29
C PRO A 7 32.60 9.45 -47.61
N LEU A 8 31.96 8.27 -47.63
CA LEU A 8 30.51 8.17 -47.76
C LEU A 8 29.82 8.84 -46.56
N PRO A 9 28.70 9.56 -46.75
CA PRO A 9 27.94 10.09 -45.64
C PRO A 9 27.41 8.93 -44.80
N GLN A 10 27.78 8.90 -43.52
CA GLN A 10 27.22 7.91 -42.61
C GLN A 10 25.70 8.13 -42.47
N PRO A 11 24.89 7.06 -42.37
CA PRO A 11 23.46 7.22 -42.10
C PRO A 11 23.30 7.92 -40.76
N ALA A 12 22.75 9.14 -40.77
CA ALA A 12 22.58 9.92 -39.56
C ALA A 12 21.80 9.11 -38.52
N GLU A 13 22.41 8.92 -37.34
CA GLU A 13 21.76 8.24 -36.23
C GLU A 13 20.50 9.02 -35.86
N ARG A 14 19.34 8.47 -36.19
CA ARG A 14 18.04 9.00 -35.78
C ARG A 14 17.90 8.76 -34.28
N SER A 15 18.46 9.65 -33.47
CA SER A 15 18.23 9.69 -32.04
C SER A 15 16.72 9.71 -31.81
N ARG A 16 16.21 8.67 -31.15
CA ARG A 16 14.78 8.57 -30.83
C ARG A 16 14.50 9.60 -29.74
N ASN A 17 13.78 10.67 -30.07
CA ASN A 17 13.46 11.69 -29.07
C ASN A 17 12.37 11.18 -28.12
N TRP A 18 12.78 10.44 -27.09
CA TRP A 18 11.87 9.89 -26.08
C TRP A 18 11.12 10.96 -25.27
N LEU A 19 11.52 12.24 -25.37
CA LEU A 19 10.79 13.38 -24.79
C LEU A 19 9.50 13.73 -25.55
N GLU A 20 9.36 13.28 -26.80
CA GLU A 20 8.14 13.44 -27.62
C GLU A 20 7.16 12.26 -27.45
N LEU A 21 7.43 11.30 -26.55
CA LEU A 21 6.53 10.18 -26.32
C LEU A 21 5.20 10.68 -25.70
N PRO A 22 4.03 10.35 -26.28
CA PRO A 22 2.73 10.72 -25.72
C PRO A 22 2.57 10.33 -24.25
N ALA A 23 1.82 11.14 -23.50
CA ALA A 23 1.58 10.91 -22.07
C ALA A 23 0.95 9.53 -21.81
N ASP A 24 0.03 9.09 -22.67
CA ASP A 24 -0.66 7.80 -22.53
C ASP A 24 0.31 6.61 -22.70
N LEU A 25 1.18 6.67 -23.71
CA LEU A 25 2.23 5.66 -23.92
C LEU A 25 3.24 5.67 -22.77
N THR A 26 3.62 6.86 -22.31
CA THR A 26 4.49 7.06 -21.16
C THR A 26 3.89 6.43 -19.89
N SER A 27 2.61 6.67 -19.60
CA SER A 27 1.87 6.05 -18.49
C SER A 27 1.81 4.53 -18.64
N SER A 28 1.54 4.00 -19.84
CA SER A 28 1.47 2.55 -20.12
C SER A 28 2.78 1.78 -19.92
N ILE A 29 3.91 2.50 -19.88
CA ILE A 29 5.24 1.98 -19.50
C ILE A 29 5.43 2.13 -17.99
N LEU A 30 5.18 3.31 -17.44
CA LEU A 30 5.40 3.64 -16.03
C LEU A 30 4.55 2.80 -15.07
N VAL A 31 3.33 2.41 -15.47
CA VAL A 31 2.42 1.55 -14.66
C VAL A 31 2.90 0.09 -14.56
N ARG A 32 4.02 -0.26 -15.21
CA ARG A 32 4.67 -1.58 -15.12
C ARG A 32 5.85 -1.61 -14.15
N LEU A 33 6.24 -0.45 -13.61
CA LEU A 33 7.29 -0.32 -12.61
C LEU A 33 6.71 -0.58 -11.21
N GLY A 34 7.52 -1.09 -10.28
CA GLY A 34 7.12 -1.20 -8.88
C GLY A 34 7.01 0.16 -8.18
N ALA A 35 6.36 0.16 -7.00
CA ALA A 35 6.14 1.39 -6.24
C ALA A 35 7.46 2.06 -5.80
N VAL A 36 8.52 1.26 -5.59
CA VAL A 36 9.87 1.75 -5.24
C VAL A 36 10.46 2.52 -6.41
N GLU A 37 10.53 1.92 -7.59
CA GLU A 37 11.14 2.48 -8.80
C GLU A 37 10.39 3.72 -9.28
N VAL A 38 9.06 3.75 -9.12
CA VAL A 38 8.24 4.93 -9.42
C VAL A 38 8.58 6.10 -8.48
N LEU A 39 8.63 5.87 -7.16
CA LEU A 39 8.91 6.94 -6.19
C LEU A 39 10.39 7.39 -6.21
N MET A 40 11.31 6.44 -6.27
CA MET A 40 12.74 6.67 -6.09
C MET A 40 13.44 7.10 -7.37
N SER A 41 12.94 6.70 -8.55
CA SER A 41 13.61 6.93 -9.84
C SER A 41 12.71 7.66 -10.84
N ALA A 42 11.57 7.11 -11.24
CA ALA A 42 10.78 7.65 -12.34
C ALA A 42 10.29 9.10 -12.11
N ARG A 43 9.91 9.45 -10.87
CA ARG A 43 9.49 10.81 -10.48
C ARG A 43 10.64 11.83 -10.44
N LYS A 44 11.91 11.38 -10.50
CA LYS A 44 13.08 12.26 -10.63
C LYS A 44 13.36 12.65 -12.10
N VAL A 45 13.05 11.78 -13.08
CA VAL A 45 13.45 11.90 -14.50
C VAL A 45 13.04 13.23 -15.16
N CYS A 46 11.77 13.60 -15.16
CA CYS A 46 11.31 14.87 -15.74
C CYS A 46 9.97 15.33 -15.16
N LYS A 47 9.55 16.58 -15.46
CA LYS A 47 8.28 17.15 -14.99
C LYS A 47 7.06 16.33 -15.45
N THR A 48 7.03 15.88 -16.71
CA THR A 48 5.94 15.08 -17.28
C THR A 48 5.81 13.73 -16.57
N TRP A 49 6.91 13.02 -16.36
CA TRP A 49 6.92 11.73 -15.63
C TRP A 49 6.51 11.92 -14.17
N ARG A 50 6.98 12.99 -13.51
CA ARG A 50 6.57 13.33 -12.14
C ARG A 50 5.08 13.61 -12.04
N GLN A 51 4.48 14.29 -13.03
CA GLN A 51 3.04 14.56 -13.09
C GLN A 51 2.23 13.28 -13.29
N ILE A 52 2.60 12.45 -14.29
CA ILE A 52 1.94 11.14 -14.55
C ILE A 52 2.00 10.27 -13.29
N CYS A 53 3.18 10.05 -12.73
CA CYS A 53 3.39 9.27 -11.50
C CYS A 53 2.86 9.93 -10.21
N SER A 54 2.10 11.02 -10.31
CA SER A 54 1.36 11.63 -9.19
C SER A 54 -0.16 11.56 -9.37
N ALA A 55 -0.66 11.00 -10.49
CA ALA A 55 -2.08 10.76 -10.70
C ALA A 55 -2.54 9.50 -9.94
N PRO A 56 -3.71 9.50 -9.27
CA PRO A 56 -4.17 8.36 -8.47
C PRO A 56 -4.30 7.04 -9.20
N GLU A 57 -4.63 7.06 -10.50
CA GLU A 57 -4.72 5.85 -11.35
C GLU A 57 -3.42 5.02 -11.36
N MET A 58 -2.26 5.67 -11.21
CA MET A 58 -0.95 4.98 -11.11
C MET A 58 -0.76 4.19 -9.80
N TRP A 59 -1.59 4.47 -8.79
CA TRP A 59 -1.45 3.98 -7.41
C TRP A 59 -2.64 3.11 -6.97
N ARG A 60 -3.47 2.70 -7.93
CA ARG A 60 -4.56 1.74 -7.73
C ARG A 60 -4.07 0.30 -7.54
N VAL A 61 -2.82 0.04 -7.92
CA VAL A 61 -2.10 -1.22 -7.73
C VAL A 61 -0.77 -0.89 -7.06
N ILE A 62 -0.53 -1.39 -5.84
CA ILE A 62 0.72 -1.18 -5.11
C ILE A 62 1.39 -2.54 -4.88
N LYS A 63 2.57 -2.74 -5.47
CA LYS A 63 3.37 -3.96 -5.29
C LYS A 63 4.75 -3.61 -4.76
N ILE A 64 5.09 -4.19 -3.60
CA ILE A 64 6.30 -3.93 -2.82
C ILE A 64 6.73 -5.27 -2.24
N ARG A 65 7.81 -5.86 -2.79
CA ARG A 65 8.22 -7.24 -2.50
C ARG A 65 9.68 -7.35 -2.07
N HIS A 66 10.01 -8.42 -1.35
CA HIS A 66 11.36 -8.78 -0.91
C HIS A 66 12.07 -7.69 -0.09
N LEU A 67 11.31 -6.86 0.64
CA LEU A 67 11.86 -5.77 1.45
C LEU A 67 11.87 -6.08 2.94
N ASP A 68 12.96 -5.70 3.58
CA ASP A 68 13.24 -5.94 5.00
C ASP A 68 12.99 -4.65 5.79
N TYR A 69 11.96 -4.67 6.65
CA TYR A 69 11.58 -3.54 7.50
C TYR A 69 12.55 -3.31 8.65
N GLU A 70 13.39 -4.28 9.02
CA GLU A 70 14.39 -4.14 10.07
C GLU A 70 15.68 -3.53 9.50
N LYS A 71 16.08 -3.91 8.28
CA LYS A 71 17.16 -3.23 7.53
C LYS A 71 16.81 -1.80 7.13
N SER A 72 15.57 -1.50 6.71
CA SER A 72 15.24 -0.19 6.10
C SER A 72 13.89 0.44 6.52
N PRO A 73 13.55 0.52 7.83
CA PRO A 73 12.21 0.93 8.30
C PRO A 73 11.79 2.33 7.84
N LYS A 74 12.73 3.28 7.79
CA LYS A 74 12.48 4.67 7.34
C LYS A 74 12.07 4.72 5.87
N ILE A 75 12.76 3.95 5.02
CA ILE A 75 12.52 3.89 3.57
C ILE A 75 11.19 3.20 3.32
N LEU A 76 10.92 2.04 3.93
CA LEU A 76 9.67 1.31 3.72
C LEU A 76 8.47 2.12 4.20
N LYS A 77 8.56 2.77 5.36
CA LYS A 77 7.51 3.70 5.83
C LYS A 77 7.28 4.83 4.83
N ARG A 78 8.33 5.50 4.34
CA ARG A 78 8.22 6.57 3.32
C ARG A 78 7.59 6.09 2.01
N VAL A 79 8.01 4.94 1.49
CA VAL A 79 7.53 4.38 0.23
C VAL A 79 6.06 3.97 0.34
N VAL A 80 5.71 3.15 1.34
CA VAL A 80 4.35 2.64 1.53
C VAL A 80 3.38 3.77 1.85
N THR A 81 3.71 4.66 2.79
CA THR A 81 2.81 5.79 3.11
C THR A 81 2.60 6.69 1.90
N LYS A 82 3.66 6.98 1.12
CA LYS A 82 3.50 7.87 -0.03
C LYS A 82 2.77 7.23 -1.21
N ALA A 83 2.90 5.92 -1.41
CA ALA A 83 2.12 5.18 -2.39
C ALA A 83 0.62 5.20 -2.04
N VAL A 84 0.27 4.96 -0.76
CA VAL A 84 -1.12 5.00 -0.28
C VAL A 84 -1.70 6.41 -0.35
N ASP A 85 -0.98 7.45 0.09
CA ASP A 85 -1.39 8.86 -0.06
C ASP A 85 -1.73 9.20 -1.52
N LEU A 86 -0.89 8.76 -2.46
CA LEU A 86 -1.08 9.05 -3.89
C LEU A 86 -2.22 8.25 -4.51
N SER A 87 -2.63 7.11 -3.94
CA SER A 87 -3.85 6.39 -4.36
C SER A 87 -5.13 7.19 -4.11
N CYS A 88 -5.10 8.16 -3.19
CA CYS A 88 -6.26 8.97 -2.78
C CYS A 88 -7.51 8.11 -2.45
N GLY A 89 -7.31 6.94 -1.83
CA GLY A 89 -8.37 6.01 -1.45
C GLY A 89 -8.88 5.09 -2.57
N GLN A 90 -8.24 5.08 -3.74
CA GLN A 90 -8.63 4.27 -4.92
C GLN A 90 -7.80 2.97 -5.07
N LEU A 91 -7.05 2.58 -4.03
CA LEU A 91 -6.26 1.35 -4.01
C LEU A 91 -7.18 0.11 -4.11
N VAL A 92 -6.96 -0.74 -5.12
CA VAL A 92 -7.74 -1.96 -5.36
C VAL A 92 -6.94 -3.26 -5.33
N ASP A 93 -5.62 -3.23 -5.56
CA ASP A 93 -4.71 -4.39 -5.48
C ASP A 93 -3.47 -3.98 -4.67
N LEU A 94 -3.22 -4.70 -3.57
CA LEU A 94 -2.11 -4.47 -2.65
C LEU A 94 -1.33 -5.76 -2.42
N ASP A 95 -0.05 -5.76 -2.79
CA ASP A 95 0.89 -6.87 -2.65
C ASP A 95 2.11 -6.40 -1.85
N LEU A 96 2.12 -6.73 -0.55
CA LEU A 96 3.19 -6.40 0.39
C LEU A 96 3.88 -7.67 0.87
N GLN A 97 5.14 -7.83 0.50
CA GLN A 97 5.99 -8.93 0.95
C GLN A 97 7.13 -8.33 1.77
N ILE A 98 6.85 -8.15 3.07
CA ILE A 98 7.63 -7.31 3.99
C ILE A 98 7.99 -8.12 5.24
N TRP A 99 9.29 -8.25 5.48
CA TRP A 99 9.86 -8.91 6.65
C TRP A 99 9.94 -7.94 7.84
N GLY A 100 9.83 -8.45 9.07
CA GLY A 100 9.86 -7.64 10.30
C GLY A 100 8.46 -7.24 10.81
N HIS A 101 8.38 -6.14 11.57
CA HIS A 101 7.19 -5.76 12.37
C HIS A 101 6.43 -4.49 11.86
N PRO A 102 5.74 -4.53 10.71
CA PRO A 102 5.13 -3.34 10.10
C PRO A 102 3.75 -2.93 10.68
N TYR A 103 3.34 -3.33 11.89
CA TYR A 103 1.98 -3.12 12.44
C TYR A 103 1.40 -1.70 12.23
N ASN A 104 2.16 -0.68 12.65
CA ASN A 104 1.75 0.73 12.55
C ASN A 104 1.71 1.23 11.10
N LEU A 105 2.44 0.59 10.19
CA LEU A 105 2.44 0.90 8.77
C LEU A 105 1.24 0.24 8.08
N LEU A 106 1.00 -1.05 8.35
CA LEU A 106 -0.16 -1.77 7.81
C LEU A 106 -1.47 -1.15 8.28
N ARG A 107 -1.61 -0.79 9.57
CA ARG A 107 -2.82 -0.12 10.07
C ARG A 107 -3.14 1.16 9.28
N TYR A 108 -2.15 2.03 9.08
CA TYR A 108 -2.28 3.23 8.24
C TYR A 108 -2.68 2.91 6.79
N VAL A 109 -2.27 1.76 6.23
CA VAL A 109 -2.70 1.32 4.89
C VAL A 109 -4.18 0.93 4.93
N PHE A 110 -4.60 0.05 5.85
CA PHE A 110 -5.99 -0.39 6.01
C PHE A 110 -6.94 0.79 6.23
N ASP A 111 -6.61 1.69 7.17
CA ASP A 111 -7.37 2.91 7.50
C ASP A 111 -7.64 3.83 6.28
N ARG A 112 -6.92 3.64 5.16
CA ARG A 112 -7.00 4.45 3.92
C ARG A 112 -7.40 3.67 2.67
N SER A 113 -7.68 2.37 2.78
CA SER A 113 -7.80 1.46 1.62
C SER A 113 -9.13 0.68 1.58
N SER A 114 -10.24 1.31 1.97
CA SER A 114 -11.57 0.66 2.01
C SER A 114 -12.13 0.21 0.64
N GLN A 115 -11.48 0.58 -0.48
CA GLN A 115 -11.79 0.09 -1.83
C GLN A 115 -10.98 -1.15 -2.25
N LEU A 116 -10.20 -1.75 -1.34
CA LEU A 116 -9.32 -2.86 -1.68
C LEU A 116 -10.11 -4.12 -2.08
N ARG A 117 -9.78 -4.68 -3.25
CA ARG A 117 -10.40 -5.91 -3.81
C ARG A 117 -9.45 -7.11 -3.79
N ARG A 118 -8.15 -6.90 -3.97
CA ARG A 118 -7.09 -7.89 -3.74
C ARG A 118 -6.15 -7.45 -2.62
N LEU A 119 -5.97 -8.31 -1.63
CA LEU A 119 -4.98 -8.17 -0.57
C LEU A 119 -4.02 -9.37 -0.60
N CYS A 120 -2.73 -9.09 -0.67
CA CYS A 120 -1.66 -10.07 -0.68
C CYS A 120 -0.62 -9.66 0.37
N LEU A 121 -0.54 -10.42 1.46
CA LEU A 121 0.36 -10.17 2.60
C LEU A 121 1.25 -11.38 2.85
N PHE A 122 2.54 -11.21 2.57
CA PHE A 122 3.60 -12.11 3.01
C PHE A 122 4.38 -11.39 4.11
N SER A 123 4.28 -11.84 5.36
CA SER A 123 5.01 -11.24 6.47
C SER A 123 5.47 -12.27 7.51
N SER A 124 6.72 -12.14 7.92
CA SER A 124 7.46 -13.14 8.70
C SER A 124 7.23 -13.08 10.22
N THR A 125 6.31 -12.24 10.73
CA THR A 125 6.18 -11.99 12.18
C THR A 125 4.75 -12.10 12.74
N ASN A 126 4.67 -12.13 14.08
CA ASN A 126 3.47 -12.44 14.90
C ASN A 126 2.34 -11.41 14.85
N ILE A 127 1.81 -11.11 13.66
CA ILE A 127 0.49 -10.48 13.54
C ILE A 127 -0.54 -11.39 14.25
N THR A 128 -1.32 -10.82 15.16
CA THR A 128 -2.29 -11.59 15.95
C THR A 128 -3.57 -11.83 15.16
N SER A 129 -4.30 -12.89 15.52
CA SER A 129 -5.59 -13.19 14.90
C SER A 129 -6.60 -12.04 15.06
N GLU A 130 -6.63 -11.46 16.26
CA GLU A 130 -7.53 -10.40 16.69
C GLU A 130 -7.31 -9.10 15.88
N TRP A 131 -6.04 -8.70 15.69
CA TRP A 131 -5.70 -7.52 14.89
C TRP A 131 -6.00 -7.76 13.41
N LEU A 132 -5.74 -8.95 12.88
CA LEU A 132 -6.03 -9.23 11.47
C LEU A 132 -7.55 -9.29 11.20
N SER A 133 -8.37 -9.78 12.13
CA SER A 133 -9.84 -9.65 12.02
C SER A 133 -10.29 -8.19 12.04
N GLU A 134 -9.80 -7.36 12.98
CA GLU A 134 -10.12 -5.92 13.07
C GLU A 134 -9.84 -5.19 11.74
N MET A 135 -8.74 -5.54 11.07
CA MET A 135 -8.35 -4.93 9.78
C MET A 135 -9.12 -5.49 8.57
N LEU A 136 -9.45 -6.79 8.55
CA LEU A 136 -10.23 -7.41 7.47
C LEU A 136 -11.72 -7.05 7.53
N GLU A 137 -12.28 -6.84 8.72
CA GLU A 137 -13.63 -6.27 8.92
C GLU A 137 -13.78 -4.89 8.26
N GLY A 138 -12.68 -4.13 8.16
CA GLY A 138 -12.62 -2.84 7.45
C GLY A 138 -12.61 -2.91 5.92
N LEU A 139 -12.57 -4.11 5.31
CA LEU A 139 -12.47 -4.32 3.86
C LEU A 139 -13.70 -5.04 3.26
N PRO A 140 -14.88 -4.39 3.22
CA PRO A 140 -16.14 -5.01 2.77
C PRO A 140 -16.19 -5.33 1.26
N LEU A 141 -15.19 -4.90 0.48
CA LEU A 141 -15.10 -5.12 -0.97
C LEU A 141 -14.01 -6.14 -1.36
N LEU A 142 -13.46 -6.88 -0.40
CA LEU A 142 -12.38 -7.83 -0.66
C LEU A 142 -12.89 -9.10 -1.39
N GLU A 143 -12.34 -9.33 -2.58
CA GLU A 143 -12.66 -10.46 -3.47
C GLU A 143 -11.53 -11.49 -3.52
N GLU A 144 -10.28 -11.09 -3.25
CA GLU A 144 -9.10 -11.95 -3.28
C GLU A 144 -8.21 -11.70 -2.06
N LEU A 145 -7.92 -12.75 -1.29
CA LEU A 145 -7.10 -12.69 -0.08
C LEU A 145 -5.99 -13.75 -0.11
N HIS A 146 -4.74 -13.31 -0.08
CA HIS A 146 -3.55 -14.17 -0.06
C HIS A 146 -2.75 -13.87 1.21
N LEU A 147 -2.57 -14.89 2.06
CA LEU A 147 -1.90 -14.78 3.37
C LEU A 147 -0.85 -15.86 3.55
N ASP A 148 0.42 -15.49 3.72
CA ASP A 148 1.45 -16.42 4.18
C ASP A 148 1.49 -16.49 5.70
N CYS A 149 1.17 -17.66 6.25
CA CYS A 149 0.79 -17.81 7.64
C CYS A 149 1.94 -18.30 8.52
N SER A 150 2.58 -17.36 9.22
CA SER A 150 3.39 -17.64 10.41
C SER A 150 2.51 -18.05 11.62
N PHE A 151 1.98 -19.26 11.53
CA PHE A 151 1.39 -20.08 12.61
C PHE A 151 0.01 -19.70 13.22
N HIS A 152 -0.51 -18.46 13.12
CA HIS A 152 -1.59 -18.02 14.03
C HIS A 152 -2.94 -17.53 13.44
N PHE A 153 -3.10 -17.35 12.12
CA PHE A 153 -4.28 -16.65 11.57
C PHE A 153 -5.64 -17.40 11.57
N LYS A 154 -5.74 -18.63 12.08
CA LYS A 154 -6.95 -19.46 12.07
C LYS A 154 -8.24 -18.69 12.42
N LYS A 155 -8.22 -18.02 13.58
CA LYS A 155 -9.36 -17.26 14.13
C LYS A 155 -9.64 -15.95 13.36
N ALA A 156 -8.60 -15.33 12.78
CA ALA A 156 -8.79 -14.13 11.94
C ALA A 156 -9.64 -14.48 10.72
N ILE A 157 -9.33 -15.60 10.06
CA ILE A 157 -10.01 -16.04 8.84
C ILE A 157 -11.43 -16.53 9.16
N GLU A 158 -11.65 -17.18 10.31
CA GLU A 158 -12.99 -17.52 10.82
C GLU A 158 -13.92 -16.31 11.05
N ILE A 159 -13.37 -15.19 11.54
CA ILE A 159 -14.12 -13.95 11.78
C ILE A 159 -14.27 -13.15 10.48
N ALA A 160 -13.20 -13.03 9.69
CA ALA A 160 -13.21 -12.29 8.44
C ALA A 160 -14.14 -12.93 7.40
N ALA A 161 -14.27 -14.27 7.37
CA ALA A 161 -15.22 -14.96 6.50
C ALA A 161 -16.67 -14.49 6.71
N GLN A 162 -17.06 -14.10 7.93
CA GLN A 162 -18.41 -13.60 8.26
C GLN A 162 -18.69 -12.22 7.64
N HIS A 163 -17.65 -11.49 7.25
CA HIS A 163 -17.72 -10.12 6.75
C HIS A 163 -17.37 -10.04 5.24
N MET A 164 -16.38 -10.81 4.78
CA MET A 164 -15.90 -10.87 3.40
C MET A 164 -16.80 -11.79 2.53
N THR A 165 -18.11 -11.52 2.51
CA THR A 165 -19.09 -12.35 1.78
C THR A 165 -18.91 -12.34 0.25
N GLY A 166 -18.19 -11.34 -0.28
CA GLY A 166 -17.78 -11.24 -1.68
C GLY A 166 -16.50 -12.00 -2.06
N LEU A 167 -15.87 -12.73 -1.13
CA LEU A 167 -14.59 -13.39 -1.38
C LEU A 167 -14.72 -14.50 -2.43
N CYS A 168 -13.96 -14.35 -3.52
CA CYS A 168 -13.92 -15.24 -4.69
C CYS A 168 -12.65 -16.11 -4.72
N HIS A 169 -11.53 -15.63 -4.18
CA HIS A 169 -10.27 -16.37 -4.08
C HIS A 169 -9.66 -16.24 -2.69
N LEU A 170 -9.22 -17.36 -2.11
CA LEU A 170 -8.54 -17.41 -0.81
C LEU A 170 -7.30 -18.32 -0.87
N GLU A 171 -6.11 -17.73 -0.75
CA GLU A 171 -4.84 -18.46 -0.64
C GLU A 171 -4.26 -18.32 0.77
N ILE A 172 -3.91 -19.45 1.37
CA ILE A 172 -3.44 -19.59 2.74
C ILE A 172 -2.17 -20.44 2.72
N CYS A 173 -1.03 -19.76 2.74
CA CYS A 173 0.32 -20.35 2.70
C CYS A 173 0.91 -20.54 4.11
N GLY A 174 2.11 -21.12 4.20
CA GLY A 174 2.84 -21.28 5.46
C GLY A 174 2.33 -22.42 6.36
N ARG A 175 2.87 -22.51 7.59
CA ARG A 175 2.56 -23.57 8.56
C ARG A 175 1.26 -23.27 9.34
N ASN A 176 0.15 -23.13 8.64
CA ASN A 176 -1.17 -22.97 9.25
C ASN A 176 -1.68 -24.31 9.81
N LYS A 177 -2.53 -24.28 10.84
CA LYS A 177 -3.30 -25.43 11.35
C LYS A 177 -4.79 -25.18 11.16
N MET A 178 -5.20 -25.07 9.90
CA MET A 178 -6.59 -24.83 9.52
C MET A 178 -7.48 -25.99 10.02
N THR A 179 -8.48 -25.67 10.83
CA THR A 179 -9.42 -26.67 11.37
C THR A 179 -10.66 -26.82 10.49
N SER A 180 -11.34 -27.96 10.59
CA SER A 180 -12.65 -28.19 9.99
C SER A 180 -13.62 -27.05 10.22
N ASP A 181 -13.67 -26.49 11.44
CA ASP A 181 -14.56 -25.39 11.81
C ASP A 181 -14.30 -24.10 10.99
N GLY A 182 -13.04 -23.84 10.63
CA GLY A 182 -12.64 -22.66 9.86
C GLY A 182 -12.94 -22.82 8.38
N LEU A 183 -12.70 -24.01 7.82
CA LEU A 183 -13.15 -24.34 6.46
C LEU A 183 -14.67 -24.36 6.36
N LEU A 184 -15.37 -24.79 7.40
CA LEU A 184 -16.83 -24.72 7.48
C LEU A 184 -17.33 -23.27 7.50
N ALA A 185 -16.71 -22.40 8.32
CA ALA A 185 -17.02 -20.97 8.35
C ALA A 185 -16.80 -20.29 6.99
N ILE A 186 -15.72 -20.60 6.28
CA ILE A 186 -15.46 -20.13 4.91
C ILE A 186 -16.58 -20.63 3.96
N VAL A 187 -16.89 -21.92 3.99
CA VAL A 187 -17.92 -22.56 3.14
C VAL A 187 -19.34 -22.02 3.41
N GLU A 188 -19.62 -21.55 4.62
CA GLU A 188 -20.95 -21.07 5.02
C GLU A 188 -21.15 -19.56 4.84
N ASN A 189 -20.07 -18.76 4.87
CA ASN A 189 -20.17 -17.29 4.78
C ASN A 189 -19.61 -16.71 3.46
N CYS A 190 -18.80 -17.45 2.70
CA CYS A 190 -18.28 -17.04 1.38
C CYS A 190 -18.96 -17.84 0.24
N PRO A 191 -20.22 -17.54 -0.13
CA PRO A 191 -20.98 -18.31 -1.14
C PRO A 191 -20.45 -18.15 -2.57
N HIS A 192 -19.57 -17.18 -2.82
CA HIS A 192 -18.98 -16.87 -4.12
C HIS A 192 -17.55 -17.37 -4.29
N LEU A 193 -17.03 -18.15 -3.33
CA LEU A 193 -15.65 -18.63 -3.35
C LEU A 193 -15.41 -19.64 -4.48
N GLU A 194 -14.72 -19.22 -5.53
CA GLU A 194 -14.41 -20.05 -6.69
C GLU A 194 -13.10 -20.84 -6.51
N SER A 195 -12.12 -20.25 -5.81
CA SER A 195 -10.81 -20.84 -5.54
C SER A 195 -10.46 -20.82 -4.04
N LEU A 196 -9.91 -21.93 -3.55
CA LEU A 196 -9.40 -22.06 -2.18
C LEU A 196 -8.12 -22.89 -2.17
N GLU A 197 -7.02 -22.27 -1.76
CA GLU A 197 -5.71 -22.90 -1.63
C GLU A 197 -5.26 -22.87 -0.17
N VAL A 198 -5.08 -24.04 0.45
CA VAL A 198 -4.63 -24.16 1.85
C VAL A 198 -3.42 -25.09 1.91
N TRP A 199 -2.27 -24.52 2.19
CA TRP A 199 -1.00 -25.24 2.26
C TRP A 199 -0.69 -25.71 3.70
N HIS A 200 -0.04 -26.87 3.83
CA HIS A 200 0.43 -27.52 5.07
C HIS A 200 -0.58 -27.68 6.23
N GLY A 201 -1.86 -27.33 6.03
CA GLY A 201 -2.82 -27.14 7.13
C GLY A 201 -4.03 -28.07 7.15
N ALA A 202 -4.33 -28.81 6.08
CA ALA A 202 -5.56 -29.61 5.95
C ALA A 202 -5.60 -30.93 6.77
N ALA A 203 -4.72 -31.09 7.77
CA ALA A 203 -4.39 -32.38 8.37
C ALA A 203 -5.54 -33.15 9.06
N ASN A 204 -6.62 -32.47 9.48
CA ASN A 204 -7.73 -33.05 10.25
C ASN A 204 -9.13 -32.81 9.63
N VAL A 205 -9.22 -32.50 8.33
CA VAL A 205 -10.51 -32.19 7.68
C VAL A 205 -11.32 -33.47 7.45
N GLY A 206 -12.55 -33.51 7.99
CA GLY A 206 -13.43 -34.67 7.86
C GLY A 206 -13.92 -34.91 6.41
N PRO A 207 -14.15 -36.17 5.99
CA PRO A 207 -14.40 -36.51 4.59
C PRO A 207 -15.67 -35.87 4.01
N ASP A 208 -16.71 -35.68 4.81
CA ASP A 208 -17.94 -35.01 4.37
C ASP A 208 -17.74 -33.50 4.13
N LEU A 209 -16.87 -32.86 4.90
CA LEU A 209 -16.49 -31.46 4.69
C LEU A 209 -15.57 -31.32 3.46
N VAL A 210 -14.60 -32.23 3.28
CA VAL A 210 -13.81 -32.30 2.03
C VAL A 210 -14.74 -32.47 0.82
N ARG A 211 -15.76 -33.33 0.91
CA ARG A 211 -16.76 -33.51 -0.14
C ARG A 211 -17.58 -32.25 -0.40
N ARG A 212 -18.01 -31.53 0.65
CA ARG A 212 -18.74 -30.25 0.51
C ARG A 212 -17.87 -29.17 -0.16
N LEU A 213 -16.59 -29.07 0.21
CA LEU A 213 -15.61 -28.18 -0.41
C LEU A 213 -15.50 -28.45 -1.92
N TYR A 214 -15.26 -29.71 -2.33
CA TYR A 214 -15.22 -30.12 -3.75
C TYR A 214 -16.56 -30.01 -4.51
N GLN A 215 -17.68 -29.73 -3.83
CA GLN A 215 -18.98 -29.51 -4.46
C GLN A 215 -19.33 -28.03 -4.64
N GLN A 216 -18.69 -27.13 -3.89
CA GLN A 216 -18.98 -25.69 -3.88
C GLN A 216 -17.87 -24.87 -4.52
N ILE A 217 -16.61 -25.28 -4.37
CA ILE A 217 -15.41 -24.58 -4.85
C ILE A 217 -14.90 -25.26 -6.13
N LYS A 218 -14.54 -24.48 -7.14
CA LYS A 218 -14.06 -25.00 -8.44
C LYS A 218 -12.60 -25.43 -8.34
N ASP A 219 -11.75 -24.52 -7.87
CA ASP A 219 -10.31 -24.65 -7.82
C ASP A 219 -9.86 -24.86 -6.37
N LEU A 220 -10.06 -26.08 -5.87
CA LEU A 220 -9.70 -26.47 -4.50
C LEU A 220 -8.33 -27.16 -4.46
N LYS A 221 -7.36 -26.54 -3.77
CA LYS A 221 -6.05 -27.15 -3.45
C LYS A 221 -5.87 -27.26 -1.94
N LEU A 222 -5.87 -28.49 -1.43
CA LEU A 222 -5.60 -28.78 -0.02
C LEU A 222 -4.30 -29.57 0.08
N SER A 223 -3.23 -28.92 0.54
CA SER A 223 -1.95 -29.59 0.79
C SER A 223 -1.89 -30.09 2.24
N TYR A 224 -1.61 -31.38 2.39
CA TYR A 224 -1.34 -32.04 3.67
C TYR A 224 0.15 -31.90 3.99
N ASP A 225 0.50 -31.82 5.28
CA ASP A 225 1.90 -31.60 5.68
C ASP A 225 2.79 -32.81 5.34
N PHE A 226 3.45 -32.75 4.18
CA PHE A 226 4.38 -33.76 3.72
C PHE A 226 5.80 -33.34 4.07
N MET A 227 6.24 -33.68 5.30
CA MET A 227 7.60 -33.41 5.76
C MET A 227 8.64 -34.19 4.92
N VAL A 228 9.20 -33.53 3.92
CA VAL A 228 10.51 -33.84 3.36
C VAL A 228 11.41 -32.65 3.65
N TYR A 229 12.36 -32.84 4.56
CA TYR A 229 13.52 -31.97 4.67
C TYR A 229 14.38 -32.15 3.41
N GLY A 230 14.52 -31.08 2.63
CA GLY A 230 15.47 -30.96 1.53
C GLY A 230 16.03 -29.53 1.55
N ASP A 231 17.35 -29.39 1.66
CA ASP A 231 18.02 -28.14 2.06
C ASP A 231 18.09 -27.06 0.96
N ASP A 232 17.41 -27.25 -0.18
CA ASP A 232 17.61 -26.44 -1.39
C ASP A 232 16.84 -25.11 -1.42
N PHE A 233 15.96 -24.83 -0.45
CA PHE A 233 15.29 -23.51 -0.33
C PHE A 233 16.11 -22.52 0.52
N MET A 234 17.36 -22.30 0.13
CA MET A 234 17.93 -20.96 0.32
C MET A 234 17.08 -19.98 -0.49
N TRP A 235 16.62 -18.91 0.16
CA TRP A 235 16.27 -17.71 -0.59
C TRP A 235 17.59 -17.14 -1.12
N ASP A 236 17.85 -17.34 -2.43
CA ASP A 236 18.89 -16.59 -3.14
C ASP A 236 18.62 -15.10 -2.92
N SER A 237 19.39 -14.54 -2.01
CA SER A 237 19.25 -13.18 -1.54
C SER A 237 20.08 -12.31 -2.45
N ASP A 238 19.53 -12.01 -3.63
CA ASP A 238 20.03 -10.95 -4.51
C ASP A 238 19.92 -9.62 -3.75
N GLU A 239 20.98 -9.30 -2.99
CA GLU A 239 21.06 -8.13 -2.11
C GLU A 239 21.27 -6.84 -2.91
N ASP A 240 20.25 -6.43 -3.67
CA ASP A 240 20.06 -5.04 -4.10
C ASP A 240 19.71 -4.16 -2.88
N ILE A 241 20.71 -3.94 -2.04
CA ILE A 241 20.63 -3.07 -0.86
C ILE A 241 20.35 -1.65 -1.35
N LEU A 242 19.21 -1.11 -0.92
CA LEU A 242 18.88 0.31 -1.05
C LEU A 242 19.79 1.12 -0.12
N ASN A 243 21.03 1.38 -0.56
CA ASN A 243 22.02 2.17 0.17
C ASN A 243 21.44 3.52 0.60
N GLU A 244 21.55 3.88 1.88
CA GLU A 244 21.06 5.18 2.38
C GLU A 244 21.82 6.37 1.72
N ASP A 245 23.01 6.12 1.15
CA ASP A 245 23.85 7.10 0.47
C ASP A 245 23.22 7.64 -0.85
N ASP A 246 22.42 6.84 -1.57
CA ASP A 246 21.78 7.23 -2.85
C ASP A 246 20.61 8.25 -2.67
N LEU A 247 20.51 8.82 -1.45
CA LEU A 247 19.57 9.85 -1.05
C LEU A 247 20.24 11.15 -0.58
N CYS A 248 21.57 11.27 -0.63
CA CYS A 248 22.28 12.41 -0.01
C CYS A 248 23.35 13.09 -0.89
N GLU A 249 23.13 13.25 -2.21
CA GLU A 249 24.02 14.10 -3.03
C GLU A 249 23.27 14.96 -4.05
N GLN A 250 22.75 16.11 -3.59
CA GLN A 250 22.87 17.42 -4.25
C GLN A 250 22.10 18.50 -3.45
N SER A 251 22.77 18.98 -2.41
CA SER A 251 22.62 20.36 -1.93
C SER A 251 23.81 21.15 -2.47
N ASP A 252 23.56 22.16 -3.29
CA ASP A 252 24.48 23.29 -3.50
C ASP A 252 23.63 24.58 -3.36
N PHE A 253 23.76 25.40 -2.29
CA PHE A 253 24.92 26.21 -1.87
C PHE A 253 25.03 27.48 -2.77
N TYR A 254 24.81 28.73 -2.35
CA TYR A 254 25.26 29.54 -1.18
C TYR A 254 24.25 30.65 -0.76
N THR A 255 24.31 31.38 0.38
CA THR A 255 25.24 31.49 1.56
C THR A 255 24.56 32.27 2.70
N ASP A 256 25.04 32.08 3.94
CA ASP A 256 25.28 33.02 5.08
C ASP A 256 24.16 34.01 5.54
N ASP A 257 24.11 34.46 6.80
CA ASP A 257 25.15 34.53 7.84
C ASP A 257 24.60 34.20 9.26
N GLU A 258 25.48 33.99 10.25
CA GLU A 258 25.12 33.70 11.65
C GLU A 258 24.80 34.97 12.46
N THR A 259 23.82 34.91 13.38
CA THR A 259 23.90 35.53 14.72
C THR A 259 22.76 35.08 15.65
N ASP A 260 22.99 35.18 16.97
CA ASP A 260 22.17 34.59 18.03
C ASP A 260 20.97 35.45 18.52
N ASP A 261 20.17 34.81 19.37
CA ASP A 261 19.24 35.37 20.39
C ASP A 261 17.90 36.01 19.96
N LEU A 262 17.02 36.15 20.98
CA LEU A 262 15.63 36.64 20.99
C LEU A 262 14.62 35.64 20.37
N ASP A 263 13.75 34.95 21.11
CA ASP A 263 12.83 35.28 22.22
C ASP A 263 11.63 36.16 21.84
N SER A 264 10.43 35.59 22.05
CA SER A 264 9.06 36.13 22.02
C SER A 264 8.61 37.03 20.85
N SER A 265 7.36 36.80 20.43
CA SER A 265 6.56 37.64 19.50
C SER A 265 7.07 37.61 18.04
N ASP A 266 6.25 37.77 17.00
CA ASP A 266 4.83 38.19 16.95
C ASP A 266 3.93 37.22 16.15
N VAL A 267 2.63 37.52 16.17
CA VAL A 267 1.59 36.88 15.34
C VAL A 267 1.26 37.77 14.12
N ASP A 268 0.50 37.19 13.17
CA ASP A 268 -0.09 37.85 12.00
C ASP A 268 0.93 38.40 10.96
N ASP A 269 0.59 38.75 9.72
CA ASP A 269 -0.68 38.70 8.97
C ASP A 269 -0.40 38.19 7.54
N PHE A 270 -1.39 37.56 6.88
CA PHE A 270 -1.34 37.23 5.45
C PHE A 270 -2.49 37.90 4.69
N SER A 271 -2.56 39.23 4.77
CA SER A 271 -3.39 40.07 3.91
C SER A 271 -2.55 40.77 2.83
N GLY A 272 -3.13 41.07 1.66
CA GLY A 272 -2.40 41.86 0.64
C GLY A 272 -2.65 41.61 -0.85
N LEU A 273 -3.88 41.28 -1.29
CA LEU A 273 -4.30 41.59 -2.66
C LEU A 273 -5.72 42.16 -2.68
N SER A 274 -5.82 43.47 -2.95
CA SER A 274 -7.05 44.11 -3.44
C SER A 274 -7.19 43.85 -4.95
N ASP A 275 -8.23 44.24 -5.70
CA ASP A 275 -9.29 45.25 -5.51
C ASP A 275 -10.46 44.84 -6.45
N THR A 276 -11.75 44.97 -6.14
CA THR A 276 -12.46 46.26 -6.22
C THR A 276 -13.93 46.18 -5.73
N ARG A 277 -14.28 47.04 -4.77
CA ARG A 277 -15.38 48.04 -4.82
C ARG A 277 -16.77 47.65 -5.41
N THR A 278 -17.82 47.63 -4.57
CA THR A 278 -18.87 48.69 -4.51
C THR A 278 -19.93 48.45 -3.40
N GLY A 279 -19.99 49.38 -2.42
CA GLY A 279 -21.17 49.71 -1.59
C GLY A 279 -21.67 48.68 -0.56
N SER A 280 -22.55 49.03 0.39
CA SER A 280 -22.81 50.31 1.09
C SER A 280 -23.99 50.09 2.04
N ASP A 281 -23.94 50.66 3.26
CA ASP A 281 -25.09 50.96 4.14
C ASP A 281 -25.83 49.71 4.73
N ASP A 282 -26.35 49.64 5.97
CA ASP A 282 -26.22 50.47 7.19
C ASP A 282 -26.73 49.66 8.44
N TYR A 283 -26.45 50.18 9.66
CA TYR A 283 -27.10 50.06 11.01
C TYR A 283 -28.34 49.13 11.26
N ASP A 284 -28.68 48.59 12.45
CA ASP A 284 -28.43 48.86 13.91
C ASP A 284 -28.50 47.50 14.70
N ASP A 285 -27.81 47.25 15.82
CA ASP A 285 -28.05 47.57 17.25
C ASP A 285 -29.16 46.75 17.99
N TYR A 286 -29.14 46.78 19.33
CA TYR A 286 -29.81 45.93 20.35
C TYR A 286 -29.09 44.59 20.66
N GLY A 287 -28.85 44.22 21.92
CA GLY A 287 -29.07 44.94 23.19
C GLY A 287 -28.95 44.01 24.40
N ASP A 288 -28.51 44.53 25.54
CA ASP A 288 -28.12 43.74 26.74
C ASP A 288 -29.26 42.90 27.36
N ASN A 289 -28.91 41.89 28.16
CA ASN A 289 -29.03 42.00 29.62
C ASN A 289 -28.30 40.86 30.36
N GLU A 290 -28.07 41.08 31.65
CA GLU A 290 -27.15 40.35 32.54
C GLU A 290 -27.80 39.16 33.28
N ASP A 291 -26.94 38.28 33.79
CA ASP A 291 -26.93 37.55 35.07
C ASP A 291 -28.22 37.37 35.91
N ASP A 292 -28.41 36.17 36.45
CA ASP A 292 -28.44 35.97 37.92
C ASP A 292 -28.05 34.53 38.31
N ASP A 293 -27.54 34.35 39.52
CA ASP A 293 -27.08 33.09 40.11
C ASP A 293 -28.23 32.21 40.66
N SER A 294 -27.98 30.90 40.83
CA SER A 294 -27.91 30.28 42.18
C SER A 294 -27.88 28.75 42.20
N ASP A 295 -27.09 28.19 43.12
CA ASP A 295 -27.02 26.76 43.41
C ASP A 295 -28.30 26.16 44.02
N ARG A 296 -28.47 24.83 43.88
CA ARG A 296 -28.84 23.96 45.02
C ARG A 296 -28.64 22.46 44.76
N ASP A 297 -27.66 21.92 45.48
CA ASP A 297 -27.66 20.69 46.29
C ASP A 297 -28.64 19.52 46.00
N SER A 298 -28.02 18.33 45.93
CA SER A 298 -28.44 17.06 46.57
C SER A 298 -29.80 16.41 46.25
N ASP A 299 -29.76 15.25 45.59
CA ASP A 299 -29.65 13.94 46.29
C ASP A 299 -28.93 12.90 45.41
#